data_AF-A0A2V8FUB8-F1
#
_entry.id   AF-A0A2V8FUB8-F1
#
_cell.length_a   1.000
_cell.length_b   1.000
_cell.length_c   1.000
_cell.angle_alpha   90.00
_cell.angle_beta   90.00
_cell.angle_gamma   90.00
#
_symmetry.space_group_name_H-M   'P 1'
#
loop_
_entity.id
_entity.type
_entity.pdbx_description
1 polymer ?
#
loop_
_entity_poly.entity_id
_entity_poly.type
_entity_poly.pdbx_seq_one_letter_code
_entity_poly.pdbx_strand_id
1 'polypeptide(L)'
;MRTSPRLGSNGYKRDDQNGDDRFVDYSGSVQSVVTSGGTNVSGLFETNLRDDRFLPFEGAGAISACHIELPGSFRVFDYMTISDVIVHVRYTARQGGDALGRQATAEMRAMLEQANESGLALLFSLRHDFPTEWSAFVGGNGDLSLRLRKSYFPYMVQNETLVIDALELYVATGGTLTKRSVAISADLAGNLNGANGYSDLSIAPDAAVLTHGPSPVFLIVRYRYSVGD
;
A
#
# COMPACT_ATOMS: atom_id res chain seq x y z
N MET A 1 -12.45 18.39 -3.06
CA MET A 1 -11.58 18.99 -2.02
C MET A 1 -12.39 19.61 -0.87
N ARG A 2 -11.85 19.65 0.36
CA ARG A 2 -12.46 20.39 1.50
C ARG A 2 -12.11 21.88 1.41
N THR A 3 -13.11 22.75 1.51
CA THR A 3 -12.98 24.22 1.40
C THR A 3 -13.25 24.95 2.72
N SER A 4 -13.95 24.32 3.66
CA SER A 4 -14.29 24.89 4.97
C SER A 4 -13.64 24.10 6.10
N PRO A 5 -13.12 24.76 7.16
CA PRO A 5 -12.60 24.08 8.34
C PRO A 5 -13.69 23.68 9.35
N ARG A 6 -14.95 24.03 9.10
CA ARG A 6 -16.05 23.74 10.04
C ARG A 6 -16.32 22.25 10.15
N LEU A 7 -16.78 21.82 11.31
CA LEU A 7 -17.39 20.50 11.47
C LEU A 7 -18.83 20.57 10.95
N GLY A 8 -19.29 19.48 10.35
CA GLY A 8 -20.67 19.31 9.92
C GLY A 8 -21.44 18.60 11.03
N SER A 9 -22.75 18.44 10.86
CA SER A 9 -23.56 17.62 11.77
C SER A 9 -23.05 16.19 11.88
N ASN A 10 -22.43 15.67 10.82
CA ASN A 10 -21.88 14.31 10.73
C ASN A 10 -20.38 14.25 11.07
N GLY A 11 -19.82 15.27 11.73
CA GLY A 11 -18.42 15.30 12.14
C GLY A 11 -17.45 15.80 11.06
N TYR A 12 -16.32 15.12 10.89
CA TYR A 12 -15.24 15.47 9.95
C TYR A 12 -15.51 14.96 8.54
N LYS A 13 -15.97 13.71 8.39
CA LYS A 13 -16.24 13.08 7.09
C LYS A 13 -17.24 13.90 6.25
N ARG A 14 -17.06 13.83 4.93
CA ARG A 14 -18.00 14.39 3.95
C ARG A 14 -19.35 13.69 4.05
N ASP A 15 -20.44 14.46 4.00
CA ASP A 15 -21.78 13.90 3.77
C ASP A 15 -22.03 13.75 2.27
N ASP A 16 -21.95 12.51 1.78
CA ASP A 16 -22.18 12.19 0.37
C ASP A 16 -23.67 12.05 0.03
N GLN A 17 -24.57 12.02 1.03
CA GLN A 17 -26.00 11.76 0.84
C GLN A 17 -26.84 13.05 0.78
N ASN A 18 -26.54 14.03 1.62
CA ASN A 18 -27.37 15.25 1.74
C ASN A 18 -26.72 16.51 1.15
N GLY A 19 -25.56 16.35 0.48
CA GLY A 19 -24.73 17.46 0.05
C GLY A 19 -23.97 18.09 1.22
N ASP A 20 -22.76 18.56 0.95
CA ASP A 20 -21.87 19.08 1.99
C ASP A 20 -21.14 20.32 1.49
N ASP A 21 -21.55 21.49 1.98
CA ASP A 21 -21.01 22.81 1.59
C ASP A 21 -19.54 23.01 2.00
N ARG A 22 -19.01 22.14 2.87
CA ARG A 22 -17.61 22.14 3.29
C ARG A 22 -16.70 21.53 2.23
N PHE A 23 -17.25 20.88 1.22
CA PHE A 23 -16.52 20.21 0.16
C PHE A 23 -16.99 20.70 -1.21
N VAL A 24 -16.05 20.77 -2.14
CA VAL A 24 -16.31 21.09 -3.55
C VAL A 24 -15.68 20.00 -4.40
N ASP A 25 -16.44 19.41 -5.30
CA ASP A 25 -15.88 18.58 -6.36
C ASP A 25 -15.27 19.47 -7.43
N TYR A 26 -13.97 19.35 -7.61
CA TYR A 26 -13.24 20.14 -8.60
C TYR A 26 -12.61 19.19 -9.62
N SER A 27 -13.16 19.19 -10.82
CA SER A 27 -12.49 18.65 -12.00
C SER A 27 -11.58 19.73 -12.56
N GLY A 28 -10.28 19.62 -12.31
CA GLY A 28 -9.29 20.53 -12.88
C GLY A 28 -9.31 20.55 -14.41
N SER A 29 -8.71 21.56 -15.01
CA SER A 29 -8.65 21.74 -16.47
C SER A 29 -7.84 20.65 -17.18
N VAL A 30 -6.84 20.07 -16.50
CA VAL A 30 -6.02 18.96 -17.00
C VAL A 30 -6.08 17.82 -15.99
N GLN A 31 -6.69 16.70 -16.40
CA GLN A 31 -6.94 15.52 -15.56
C GLN A 31 -6.13 14.28 -15.98
N SER A 32 -5.21 14.44 -16.93
CA SER A 32 -4.39 13.35 -17.44
C SER A 32 -3.02 13.85 -17.84
N VAL A 33 -2.02 13.02 -17.64
CA VAL A 33 -0.66 13.21 -18.13
C VAL A 33 -0.18 11.95 -18.82
N VAL A 34 0.67 12.11 -19.83
CA VAL A 34 1.33 10.98 -20.50
C VAL A 34 2.80 11.00 -20.14
N THR A 35 3.34 9.84 -19.81
CA THR A 35 4.74 9.68 -19.39
C THR A 35 5.50 8.83 -20.39
N SER A 36 6.77 9.17 -20.63
CA SER A 36 7.62 8.48 -21.60
C SER A 36 8.91 7.89 -21.02
N GLY A 37 9.38 8.41 -19.87
CA GLY A 37 10.71 8.09 -19.32
C GLY A 37 10.75 7.29 -18.02
N GLY A 38 9.60 6.92 -17.44
CA GLY A 38 9.50 6.07 -16.24
C GLY A 38 10.02 6.65 -14.92
N THR A 39 10.85 7.69 -14.94
CA THR A 39 11.52 8.25 -13.75
C THR A 39 11.20 9.73 -13.57
N ASN A 40 10.68 10.10 -12.39
CA ASN A 40 10.41 11.49 -11.98
C ASN A 40 9.69 12.35 -13.05
N VAL A 41 8.70 11.74 -13.69
CA VAL A 41 7.95 12.32 -14.80
C VAL A 41 6.77 13.14 -14.26
N SER A 42 6.66 14.38 -14.70
CA SER A 42 5.53 15.27 -14.36
C SER A 42 4.45 15.31 -15.44
N GLY A 43 4.69 14.68 -16.59
CA GLY A 43 3.83 14.80 -17.77
C GLY A 43 4.06 16.06 -18.60
N LEU A 44 5.03 16.89 -18.22
CA LEU A 44 5.42 18.11 -18.93
C LEU A 44 6.86 17.98 -19.44
N PHE A 45 7.17 18.60 -20.58
CA PHE A 45 8.54 18.66 -21.09
C PHE A 45 9.49 19.39 -20.12
N GLU A 46 9.02 20.49 -19.54
CA GLU A 46 9.72 21.24 -18.50
C GLU A 46 8.70 21.64 -17.43
N THR A 47 8.99 21.34 -16.17
CA THR A 47 8.12 21.70 -15.05
C THR A 47 8.59 23.01 -14.47
N ASN A 48 7.89 24.11 -14.81
CA ASN A 48 8.22 25.43 -14.31
C ASN A 48 7.16 25.90 -13.30
N LEU A 49 7.57 26.02 -12.03
CA LEU A 49 6.70 26.49 -10.93
C LEU A 49 6.49 28.00 -10.91
N ARG A 50 7.12 28.75 -11.83
CA ARG A 50 6.98 30.21 -11.98
C ARG A 50 6.13 30.60 -13.19
N ASP A 51 5.56 29.62 -13.89
CA ASP A 51 4.61 29.87 -14.96
C ASP A 51 3.25 30.25 -14.35
N ASP A 52 2.53 31.18 -14.98
CA ASP A 52 1.20 31.62 -14.54
C ASP A 52 0.11 30.56 -14.84
N ARG A 53 0.46 29.51 -15.60
CA ARG A 53 -0.44 28.40 -15.90
C ARG A 53 -0.42 27.35 -14.81
N PHE A 54 -1.61 26.88 -14.45
CA PHE A 54 -1.77 25.74 -13.56
C PHE A 54 -1.07 24.49 -14.10
N LEU A 55 -0.38 23.78 -13.21
CA LEU A 55 0.17 22.46 -13.50
C LEU A 55 -0.95 21.40 -13.59
N PRO A 56 -0.71 20.26 -14.26
CA PRO A 56 -1.62 19.12 -14.20
C PRO A 56 -1.96 18.75 -12.74
N PHE A 57 -3.24 18.52 -12.48
CA PHE A 57 -3.79 18.24 -11.14
C PHE A 57 -3.65 19.35 -10.09
N GLU A 58 -3.16 20.54 -10.45
CA GLU A 58 -3.09 21.65 -9.52
C GLU A 58 -4.51 22.05 -9.05
N GLY A 59 -4.67 22.18 -7.74
CA GLY A 59 -5.97 22.49 -7.13
C GLY A 59 -6.98 21.33 -7.10
N ALA A 60 -6.66 20.14 -7.61
CA ALA A 60 -7.54 18.96 -7.54
C ALA A 60 -7.86 18.53 -6.08
N GLY A 61 -6.94 18.83 -5.17
CA GLY A 61 -7.02 18.45 -3.77
C GLY A 61 -6.56 17.02 -3.50
N ALA A 62 -6.23 16.74 -2.24
CA ALA A 62 -5.64 15.47 -1.83
C ALA A 62 -6.62 14.28 -1.80
N ILE A 63 -7.93 14.56 -1.72
CA ILE A 63 -8.98 13.53 -1.76
C ILE A 63 -9.33 13.31 -3.24
N SER A 64 -8.59 12.41 -3.89
CA SER A 64 -8.70 12.13 -5.33
C SER A 64 -8.59 10.63 -5.61
N ALA A 65 -9.22 10.17 -6.69
CA ALA A 65 -9.00 8.85 -7.26
C ALA A 65 -8.05 8.98 -8.46
N CYS A 66 -6.92 8.26 -8.42
CA CYS A 66 -5.93 8.28 -9.48
C CYS A 66 -6.00 6.97 -10.28
N HIS A 67 -5.96 7.07 -11.60
CA HIS A 67 -5.88 5.92 -12.51
C HIS A 67 -4.55 5.92 -13.24
N ILE A 68 -3.88 4.78 -13.28
CA ILE A 68 -2.64 4.56 -14.02
C ILE A 68 -2.90 3.42 -15.00
N GLU A 69 -2.65 3.67 -16.28
CA GLU A 69 -2.85 2.72 -17.36
C GLU A 69 -1.54 2.50 -18.12
N LEU A 70 -1.26 1.24 -18.47
CA LEU A 70 -0.15 0.86 -19.33
C LEU A 70 -0.69 0.21 -20.62
N PRO A 71 -0.14 0.52 -21.82
CA PRO A 71 -0.61 -0.04 -23.08
C PRO A 71 -0.68 -1.58 -23.11
N GLY A 72 -1.87 -2.14 -23.34
CA GLY A 72 -2.09 -3.59 -23.33
C GLY A 72 -1.61 -4.31 -24.61
N SER A 73 -1.88 -3.73 -25.79
CA SER A 73 -1.66 -4.38 -27.09
C SER A 73 -0.22 -4.28 -27.59
N PHE A 74 0.44 -3.15 -27.33
CA PHE A 74 1.82 -2.88 -27.75
C PHE A 74 2.64 -2.47 -26.54
N ARG A 75 3.11 -3.48 -25.80
CA ARG A 75 4.00 -3.28 -24.66
C ARG A 75 5.41 -2.97 -25.17
N VAL A 76 5.93 -1.81 -24.78
CA VAL A 76 7.29 -1.36 -25.15
C VAL A 76 8.40 -2.09 -24.39
N PHE A 77 8.08 -2.77 -23.28
CA PHE A 77 8.98 -3.63 -22.51
C PHE A 77 8.17 -4.68 -21.71
N ASP A 78 8.86 -5.63 -21.08
CA ASP A 78 8.23 -6.65 -20.24
C ASP A 78 7.75 -6.06 -18.90
N TYR A 79 6.43 -5.94 -18.71
CA TYR A 79 5.87 -5.38 -17.47
C TYR A 79 6.13 -6.22 -16.23
N MET A 80 6.53 -7.49 -16.38
CA MET A 80 6.97 -8.31 -15.24
C MET A 80 8.30 -7.83 -14.65
N THR A 81 8.98 -6.89 -15.29
CA THR A 81 10.20 -6.25 -14.75
C THR A 81 9.90 -5.00 -13.93
N ILE A 82 8.65 -4.54 -13.83
CA ILE A 82 8.27 -3.40 -12.99
C ILE A 82 8.28 -3.88 -11.54
N SER A 83 9.19 -3.33 -10.72
CA SER A 83 9.23 -3.61 -9.27
C SER A 83 8.05 -2.97 -8.55
N ASP A 84 7.84 -1.69 -8.80
CA ASP A 84 6.91 -0.83 -8.09
C ASP A 84 6.55 0.41 -8.93
N VAL A 85 5.50 1.11 -8.50
CA VAL A 85 5.08 2.39 -9.08
C VAL A 85 5.08 3.43 -7.96
N ILE A 86 5.99 4.39 -8.05
CA ILE A 86 6.12 5.46 -7.06
C ILE A 86 5.40 6.72 -7.57
N VAL A 87 4.38 7.15 -6.84
CA VAL A 87 3.63 8.38 -7.15
C VAL A 87 4.01 9.48 -6.15
N HIS A 88 4.60 10.57 -6.65
CA HIS A 88 4.93 11.73 -5.84
C HIS A 88 3.79 12.75 -5.85
N VAL A 89 3.05 12.83 -4.74
CA VAL A 89 2.00 13.85 -4.56
C VAL A 89 2.58 15.06 -3.83
N ARG A 90 2.62 16.20 -4.51
CA ARG A 90 2.95 17.50 -3.90
C ARG A 90 1.66 18.24 -3.62
N TYR A 91 1.41 18.54 -2.35
CA TYR A 91 0.22 19.26 -1.93
C TYR A 91 0.57 20.35 -0.91
N THR A 92 -0.31 21.34 -0.80
CA THR A 92 -0.24 22.36 0.24
C THR A 92 -1.48 22.27 1.10
N ALA A 93 -1.30 22.09 2.41
CA ALA A 93 -2.38 22.13 3.37
C ALA A 93 -2.54 23.56 3.93
N ARG A 94 -3.77 23.90 4.31
CA ARG A 94 -4.08 25.09 5.12
C ARG A 94 -4.50 24.63 6.50
N GLN A 95 -4.13 25.36 7.54
CA GLN A 95 -4.54 25.02 8.90
C GLN A 95 -6.07 25.20 9.06
N GLY A 96 -6.76 24.13 9.46
CA GLY A 96 -8.19 24.08 9.75
C GLY A 96 -8.57 24.19 11.24
N GLY A 97 -7.59 24.36 12.13
CA GLY A 97 -7.80 24.60 13.57
C GLY A 97 -7.97 23.31 14.40
N ASP A 98 -7.83 23.46 15.71
CA ASP A 98 -7.73 22.32 16.63
C ASP A 98 -9.00 21.48 16.72
N ALA A 99 -10.18 22.10 16.56
CA ALA A 99 -11.45 21.39 16.56
C ALA A 99 -11.53 20.40 15.38
N LEU A 100 -11.15 20.85 14.18
CA LEU A 100 -11.13 20.01 13.00
C LEU A 100 -10.08 18.90 13.12
N GLY A 101 -8.87 19.24 13.57
CA GLY A 101 -7.78 18.28 13.74
C GLY A 101 -8.11 17.16 14.73
N ARG A 102 -8.72 17.50 15.88
CA ARG A 102 -9.14 16.50 16.88
C ARG A 102 -10.20 15.56 16.32
N GLN A 103 -11.24 16.09 15.66
CA GLN A 103 -12.29 15.25 15.09
C GLN A 103 -11.77 14.36 13.96
N ALA A 104 -10.92 14.90 13.07
CA ALA A 104 -10.29 14.13 12.00
C ALA A 104 -9.46 12.96 12.55
N THR A 105 -8.69 13.21 13.61
CA THR A 105 -7.88 12.18 14.26
C THR A 105 -8.75 11.10 14.91
N ALA A 106 -9.82 11.50 15.60
CA ALA A 106 -10.75 10.56 16.22
C ALA A 106 -11.44 9.65 15.20
N GLU A 107 -11.93 10.22 14.10
CA GLU A 107 -12.57 9.45 13.02
C GLU A 107 -11.56 8.56 12.28
N MET A 108 -10.34 9.03 12.05
CA MET A 108 -9.28 8.20 11.46
C MET A 108 -8.97 6.99 12.34
N ARG A 109 -8.86 7.17 13.66
CA ARG A 109 -8.67 6.06 14.60
C ARG A 109 -9.83 5.06 14.53
N ALA A 110 -11.07 5.54 14.57
CA ALA A 110 -12.25 4.68 14.47
C ALA A 110 -12.29 3.88 13.16
N MET A 111 -11.95 4.50 12.02
CA MET A 111 -11.87 3.80 10.73
C MET A 111 -10.79 2.72 10.74
N LEU A 112 -9.64 3.00 11.35
CA LEU A 112 -8.55 2.03 11.45
C LEU A 112 -8.90 0.87 12.38
N GLU A 113 -9.55 1.14 13.52
CA GLU A 113 -10.06 0.11 14.44
C GLU A 113 -11.09 -0.79 13.74
N GLN A 114 -12.05 -0.20 13.04
CA GLN A 114 -13.04 -0.95 12.26
C GLN A 114 -12.39 -1.81 11.17
N ALA A 115 -11.39 -1.28 10.46
CA ALA A 115 -10.65 -2.07 9.47
C ALA A 115 -9.86 -3.22 10.13
N ASN A 116 -9.31 -2.98 11.31
CA ASN A 116 -8.57 -3.95 12.09
C ASN A 116 -9.47 -5.10 12.60
N GLU A 117 -10.75 -4.86 12.90
CA GLU A 117 -11.71 -5.92 13.26
C GLU A 117 -11.87 -6.97 12.16
N SER A 118 -11.81 -6.55 10.89
CA SER A 118 -11.92 -7.45 9.73
C SER A 118 -10.60 -8.14 9.37
N GLY A 119 -9.50 -7.79 10.06
CA GLY A 119 -8.15 -8.21 9.74
C GLY A 119 -7.54 -7.42 8.58
N LEU A 120 -6.28 -7.02 8.76
CA LEU A 120 -5.49 -6.35 7.76
C LEU A 120 -4.66 -7.37 6.97
N ALA A 121 -4.14 -6.94 5.81
CA ALA A 121 -3.29 -7.77 4.96
C ALA A 121 -2.11 -6.96 4.44
N LEU A 122 -0.92 -7.56 4.53
CA LEU A 122 0.30 -7.07 3.90
C LEU A 122 0.71 -8.07 2.82
N LEU A 123 0.87 -7.60 1.58
CA LEU A 123 1.23 -8.43 0.43
C LEU A 123 2.70 -8.19 0.07
N PHE A 124 3.41 -9.29 -0.18
CA PHE A 124 4.76 -9.31 -0.72
C PHE A 124 4.80 -10.10 -2.03
N SER A 125 5.49 -9.58 -3.02
CA SER A 125 6.02 -10.38 -4.12
C SER A 125 7.38 -10.95 -3.70
N LEU A 126 7.47 -12.27 -3.51
CA LEU A 126 8.72 -12.88 -3.03
C LEU A 126 9.91 -12.59 -3.96
N ARG A 127 9.65 -12.48 -5.26
CA ARG A 127 10.67 -12.17 -6.27
C ARG A 127 11.21 -10.73 -6.15
N HIS A 128 10.37 -9.75 -5.82
CA HIS A 128 10.74 -8.33 -5.83
C HIS A 128 11.09 -7.81 -4.44
N ASP A 129 10.39 -8.26 -3.41
CA ASP A 129 10.59 -7.81 -2.02
C ASP A 129 11.70 -8.60 -1.30
N PHE A 130 11.97 -9.83 -1.73
CA PHE A 130 13.01 -10.72 -1.18
C PHE A 130 13.90 -11.32 -2.30
N PRO A 131 14.52 -10.50 -3.16
CA PRO A 131 15.16 -10.98 -4.40
C PRO A 131 16.34 -11.91 -4.14
N THR A 132 17.09 -11.68 -3.05
CA THR A 132 18.26 -12.50 -2.69
C THR A 132 17.81 -13.88 -2.21
N GLU A 133 16.86 -13.91 -1.28
CA GLU A 133 16.25 -15.12 -0.71
C GLU A 133 15.56 -15.94 -1.80
N TRP A 134 14.82 -15.26 -2.68
CA TRP A 134 14.14 -15.89 -3.82
C TRP A 134 15.14 -16.51 -4.79
N SER A 135 16.21 -15.80 -5.15
CA SER A 135 17.27 -16.32 -6.02
C SER A 135 17.95 -17.56 -5.42
N ALA A 136 18.26 -17.52 -4.12
CA ALA A 136 18.85 -18.65 -3.40
C ALA A 136 17.90 -19.86 -3.36
N PHE A 137 16.60 -19.64 -3.16
CA PHE A 137 15.59 -20.68 -3.18
C PHE A 137 15.44 -21.32 -4.57
N VAL A 138 15.28 -20.52 -5.63
CA VAL A 138 15.13 -21.00 -7.02
C VAL A 138 16.39 -21.75 -7.50
N GLY A 139 17.58 -21.29 -7.11
CA GLY A 139 18.85 -21.95 -7.46
C GLY A 139 19.23 -23.14 -6.57
N GLY A 140 18.49 -23.39 -5.50
CA GLY A 140 18.76 -24.42 -4.49
C GLY A 140 17.72 -25.54 -4.48
N ASN A 141 17.85 -26.45 -3.51
CA ASN A 141 16.91 -27.57 -3.27
C ASN A 141 16.33 -27.56 -1.85
N GLY A 142 16.47 -26.45 -1.12
CA GLY A 142 16.07 -26.30 0.28
C GLY A 142 14.84 -25.42 0.48
N ASP A 143 14.52 -25.13 1.73
CA ASP A 143 13.43 -24.24 2.10
C ASP A 143 13.68 -22.79 1.66
N LEU A 144 12.60 -22.05 1.38
CA LEU A 144 12.66 -20.60 1.26
C LEU A 144 12.88 -20.02 2.66
N SER A 145 14.05 -19.44 2.88
CA SER A 145 14.40 -18.74 4.11
C SER A 145 14.28 -17.23 3.91
N LEU A 146 13.42 -16.56 4.67
CA LEU A 146 13.24 -15.11 4.59
C LEU A 146 13.07 -14.45 5.96
N ARG A 147 13.42 -13.17 6.06
CA ARG A 147 13.30 -12.39 7.29
C ARG A 147 12.14 -11.42 7.21
N LEU A 148 11.07 -11.68 7.96
CA LEU A 148 9.94 -10.76 8.08
C LEU A 148 10.27 -9.70 9.15
N ARG A 149 10.12 -8.41 8.82
CA ARG A 149 10.43 -7.29 9.72
C ARG A 149 9.19 -6.51 10.09
N LYS A 150 9.13 -6.00 11.32
CA LYS A 150 8.07 -5.09 11.79
C LYS A 150 8.01 -3.81 10.96
N SER A 151 9.17 -3.36 10.45
CA SER A 151 9.27 -2.17 9.58
C SER A 151 8.59 -2.32 8.22
N TYR A 152 8.19 -3.53 7.80
CA TYR A 152 7.42 -3.73 6.57
C TYR A 152 5.94 -3.40 6.74
N PHE A 153 5.42 -3.39 7.97
CA PHE A 153 4.04 -3.03 8.25
C PHE A 153 3.85 -1.51 8.14
N PRO A 154 2.64 -1.01 7.86
CA PRO A 154 2.37 0.42 7.78
C PRO A 154 2.88 1.17 9.02
N TYR A 155 3.54 2.31 8.83
CA TYR A 155 4.18 3.07 9.90
C TYR A 155 3.27 3.29 11.13
N MET A 156 1.98 3.56 10.89
CA MET A 156 0.98 3.80 11.92
C MET A 156 0.76 2.63 12.89
N VAL A 157 1.12 1.39 12.52
CA VAL A 157 0.99 0.19 13.38
C VAL A 157 2.33 -0.35 13.86
N GLN A 158 3.46 0.24 13.47
CA GLN A 158 4.79 -0.27 13.83
C GLN A 158 5.09 -0.15 15.33
N ASN A 159 4.47 0.80 16.02
CA ASN A 159 4.59 0.94 17.48
C ASN A 159 3.58 0.11 18.27
N GLU A 160 2.61 -0.50 17.59
CA GLU A 160 1.59 -1.32 18.21
C GLU A 160 2.02 -2.78 18.33
N THR A 161 1.31 -3.56 19.15
CA THR A 161 1.56 -5.01 19.20
C THR A 161 0.85 -5.67 18.03
N LEU A 162 1.62 -6.29 17.14
CA LEU A 162 1.12 -7.01 15.98
C LEU A 162 0.73 -8.44 16.34
N VAL A 163 -0.43 -8.87 15.87
CA VAL A 163 -0.91 -10.25 15.93
C VAL A 163 -0.94 -10.78 14.51
N ILE A 164 -0.23 -11.87 14.23
CA ILE A 164 -0.25 -12.51 12.92
C ILE A 164 -1.32 -13.59 12.91
N ASP A 165 -2.34 -13.43 12.08
CA ASP A 165 -3.48 -14.35 12.00
C ASP A 165 -3.23 -15.46 10.97
N ALA A 166 -2.57 -15.14 9.84
CA ALA A 166 -2.23 -16.13 8.82
C ALA A 166 -1.03 -15.70 7.96
N LEU A 167 -0.33 -16.69 7.44
CA LEU A 167 0.65 -16.57 6.37
C LEU A 167 0.15 -17.39 5.18
N GLU A 168 -0.01 -16.76 4.02
CA GLU A 168 -0.66 -17.37 2.86
C GLU A 168 0.16 -17.13 1.60
N LEU A 169 0.59 -18.20 0.94
CA LEU A 169 1.25 -18.13 -0.35
C LEU A 169 0.23 -18.25 -1.48
N TYR A 170 0.46 -17.49 -2.54
CA TYR A 170 -0.35 -17.47 -3.75
C TYR A 170 0.51 -17.55 -5.01
N VAL A 171 0.03 -18.32 -5.98
CA VAL A 171 0.56 -18.32 -7.35
C VAL A 171 -0.60 -18.17 -8.32
N ALA A 172 -0.41 -17.39 -9.39
CA ALA A 172 -1.37 -17.22 -10.45
C ALA A 172 -0.90 -17.96 -11.71
N THR A 173 -1.64 -18.99 -12.13
CA THR A 173 -1.32 -19.79 -13.32
C THR A 173 -2.54 -19.88 -14.22
N GLY A 174 -2.42 -19.38 -15.45
CA GLY A 174 -3.51 -19.47 -16.44
C GLY A 174 -4.82 -18.82 -15.98
N GLY A 175 -4.76 -17.75 -15.20
CA GLY A 175 -5.93 -17.06 -14.63
C GLY A 175 -6.53 -17.72 -13.38
N THR A 176 -5.99 -18.86 -12.94
CA THR A 176 -6.36 -19.50 -11.67
C THR A 176 -5.40 -19.07 -10.57
N LEU A 177 -5.96 -18.71 -9.41
CA LEU A 177 -5.18 -18.39 -8.22
C LEU A 177 -5.15 -19.61 -7.28
N THR A 178 -3.97 -20.17 -7.06
CA THR A 178 -3.76 -21.28 -6.12
C THR A 178 -3.19 -20.75 -4.82
N LYS A 179 -3.76 -21.17 -3.69
CA LYS A 179 -3.38 -20.73 -2.33
C LYS A 179 -2.78 -21.88 -1.53
N ARG A 180 -1.78 -21.57 -0.69
CA ARG A 180 -1.27 -22.46 0.36
C ARG A 180 -1.12 -21.71 1.69
N SER A 181 -1.64 -22.25 2.78
CA SER A 181 -1.38 -21.73 4.13
C SER A 181 -0.01 -22.18 4.63
N VAL A 182 0.70 -21.28 5.31
CA VAL A 182 1.99 -21.53 5.95
C VAL A 182 1.78 -21.54 7.47
N ALA A 183 2.42 -22.50 8.15
CA ALA A 183 2.33 -22.60 9.60
C ALA A 183 2.99 -21.38 10.28
N ILE A 184 2.31 -20.82 11.27
CA ILE A 184 2.86 -19.74 12.11
C ILE A 184 3.64 -20.38 13.25
N SER A 185 4.93 -20.02 13.38
CA SER A 185 5.73 -20.42 14.53
C SER A 185 5.27 -19.68 15.78
N ALA A 186 5.38 -20.33 16.95
CA ALA A 186 5.01 -19.73 18.22
C ALA A 186 5.79 -18.43 18.52
N ASP A 187 7.02 -18.34 18.01
CA ASP A 187 7.91 -17.21 18.25
C ASP A 187 7.69 -16.04 17.30
N LEU A 188 6.93 -16.21 16.20
CA LEU A 188 6.79 -15.19 15.14
C LEU A 188 6.35 -13.84 15.69
N ALA A 189 5.21 -13.82 16.40
CA ALA A 189 4.66 -12.58 16.95
C ALA A 189 5.56 -12.00 18.04
N GLY A 190 6.17 -12.85 18.88
CA GLY A 190 7.10 -12.40 19.93
C GLY A 190 8.35 -11.74 19.35
N ASN A 191 8.93 -12.33 18.31
CA ASN A 191 10.12 -11.83 17.63
C ASN A 191 9.85 -10.52 16.87
N LEU A 192 8.70 -10.42 16.19
CA LEU A 192 8.30 -9.20 15.49
C LEU A 192 8.05 -8.04 16.45
N ASN A 193 7.43 -8.29 17.61
CA ASN A 193 7.13 -7.25 18.60
C ASN A 193 8.28 -6.97 19.58
N GLY A 194 9.28 -7.85 19.63
CA GLY A 194 10.45 -7.72 20.50
C GLY A 194 11.48 -6.69 19.99
N ALA A 195 12.56 -6.52 20.76
CA ALA A 195 13.59 -5.51 20.51
C ALA A 195 14.27 -5.62 19.13
N ASN A 196 14.33 -6.81 18.56
CA ASN A 196 14.93 -7.05 17.24
C ASN A 196 14.02 -6.62 16.09
N GLY A 197 12.69 -6.62 16.28
CA GLY A 197 11.72 -6.21 15.26
C GLY A 197 11.70 -7.08 14.01
N TYR A 198 12.13 -8.34 14.08
CA TYR A 198 12.10 -9.28 12.96
C TYR A 198 11.95 -10.73 13.42
N SER A 199 11.41 -11.57 12.55
CA SER A 199 11.42 -13.03 12.70
C SER A 199 11.87 -13.68 11.39
N ASP A 200 12.71 -14.71 11.51
CA ASP A 200 13.09 -15.54 10.38
C ASP A 200 12.00 -16.60 10.13
N LEU A 201 11.72 -16.86 8.86
CA LEU A 201 10.74 -17.83 8.38
C LEU A 201 11.46 -18.82 7.46
N SER A 202 11.19 -20.11 7.64
CA SER A 202 11.62 -21.19 6.75
C SER A 202 10.38 -21.88 6.20
N ILE A 203 10.21 -21.86 4.88
CA ILE A 203 9.03 -22.40 4.21
C ILE A 203 9.47 -23.49 3.24
N ALA A 204 9.11 -24.74 3.56
CA ALA A 204 9.40 -25.87 2.69
C ALA A 204 8.66 -25.77 1.35
N PRO A 205 9.29 -26.13 0.21
CA PRO A 205 8.65 -26.13 -1.10
C PRO A 205 7.45 -27.09 -1.17
N ASP A 206 6.59 -26.89 -2.15
CA ASP A 206 5.52 -27.81 -2.51
C ASP A 206 5.34 -27.90 -4.02
N ALA A 207 4.49 -28.83 -4.47
CA ALA A 207 4.30 -29.08 -5.90
C ALA A 207 3.36 -28.09 -6.60
N ALA A 208 2.60 -27.28 -5.86
CA ALA A 208 1.50 -26.47 -6.39
C ALA A 208 1.73 -24.96 -6.30
N VAL A 209 2.31 -24.46 -5.21
CA VAL A 209 2.46 -23.01 -4.95
C VAL A 209 3.93 -22.60 -4.89
N LEU A 210 4.69 -23.16 -3.96
CA LEU A 210 6.09 -22.79 -3.74
C LEU A 210 7.03 -23.83 -4.38
N THR A 211 7.20 -23.73 -5.70
CA THR A 211 8.14 -24.57 -6.45
C THR A 211 9.48 -23.85 -6.63
N HIS A 212 10.59 -24.58 -6.81
CA HIS A 212 11.90 -24.01 -7.22
C HIS A 212 11.91 -23.39 -8.63
N GLY A 213 10.76 -23.25 -9.28
CA GLY A 213 10.63 -22.62 -10.59
C GLY A 213 10.65 -21.09 -10.51
N PRO A 214 10.79 -20.41 -11.66
CA PRO A 214 10.83 -18.95 -11.74
C PRO A 214 9.46 -18.27 -11.60
N SER A 215 8.38 -19.05 -11.42
CA SER A 215 7.01 -18.53 -11.31
C SER A 215 6.89 -17.57 -10.14
N PRO A 216 6.28 -16.38 -10.32
CA PRO A 216 6.13 -15.41 -9.23
C PRO A 216 5.18 -15.95 -8.16
N VAL A 217 5.68 -15.99 -6.93
CA VAL A 217 4.90 -16.37 -5.75
C VAL A 217 4.73 -15.14 -4.86
N PHE A 218 3.52 -14.96 -4.34
CA PHE A 218 3.16 -13.86 -3.46
C PHE A 218 2.90 -14.39 -2.04
N LEU A 219 3.36 -13.67 -1.03
CA LEU A 219 3.06 -13.93 0.37
C LEU A 219 2.10 -12.86 0.89
N ILE A 220 0.95 -13.27 1.41
CA ILE A 220 0.04 -12.40 2.15
C ILE A 220 0.16 -12.73 3.64
N VAL A 221 0.51 -11.71 4.42
CA VAL A 221 0.51 -11.74 5.87
C VAL A 221 -0.79 -11.10 6.35
N ARG A 222 -1.68 -11.92 6.92
CA ARG A 222 -2.90 -11.46 7.59
C ARG A 222 -2.56 -11.09 9.02
N TYR A 223 -2.92 -9.89 9.45
CA TYR A 223 -2.55 -9.41 10.77
C TYR A 223 -3.60 -8.48 11.36
N ARG A 224 -3.53 -8.34 12.68
CA ARG A 224 -4.19 -7.30 13.45
C ARG A 224 -3.17 -6.58 14.32
N TYR A 225 -3.56 -5.46 14.90
CA TYR A 225 -2.77 -4.80 15.93
C TYR A 225 -3.64 -4.48 17.15
N SER A 226 -3.05 -4.48 18.34
CA SER A 226 -3.69 -3.92 19.53
C SER A 226 -3.09 -2.57 19.83
N VAL A 227 -3.94 -1.56 19.98
CA VAL A 227 -3.54 -0.23 20.44
C VAL A 227 -2.97 -0.39 21.85
N GLY A 228 -1.71 0.01 22.07
CA GLY A 228 -1.14 0.09 23.41
C GLY A 228 -1.93 1.11 24.25
N ASP A 229 -2.32 0.71 25.46
CA ASP A 229 -2.96 1.60 26.46
C ASP A 229 -2.08 2.83 26.78
#